data_AF-A0A8J4T1S6-F1
#
_entry.id   AF-A0A8J4T1S6-F1
#
_cell.length_a   1.000
_cell.length_b   1.000
_cell.length_c   1.000
_cell.angle_alpha   90.00
_cell.angle_beta   90.00
_cell.angle_gamma   90.00
#
_symmetry.space_group_name_H-M   'P 1'
#
loop_
_entity.id
_entity.type
_entity.pdbx_description
1 polymer ?
#
loop_
_entity_poly.entity_id
_entity_poly.type
_entity_poly.pdbx_seq_one_letter_code
_entity_poly.pdbx_strand_id
1 'polypeptide(L)'
;MALLTARNFTLAVLSLINFLFVFVTGVDFVRFISFRPIYHNITGGTPLCNDAAWWSVSLRDAAVLKALAVDLLLLVLFSVQHSLLAWTPVKHLCQSVLGVLNRAAYCFTTALALQLLMRYWQPVTSAPCLWSVHNTQWSVWLPLICFIVHFLCWAVICSILLIFDYAELLGLKQ
;
A
#
# COMPACT_ATOMS: atom_id res chain seq x y z
N MET A 1 -28.79 -27.64 -15.30
CA MET A 1 -29.01 -26.76 -14.13
C MET A 1 -27.89 -26.88 -13.10
N ALA A 2 -27.55 -28.07 -12.59
CA ALA A 2 -26.50 -28.26 -11.57
C ALA A 2 -25.11 -27.68 -11.93
N LEU A 3 -24.67 -27.83 -13.18
CA LEU A 3 -23.37 -27.28 -13.64
C LEU A 3 -23.33 -25.73 -13.61
N LEU A 4 -24.47 -25.08 -13.90
CA LEU A 4 -24.58 -23.63 -13.89
C LEU A 4 -24.54 -23.10 -12.44
N THR A 5 -25.20 -23.81 -11.52
CA THR A 5 -25.20 -23.51 -10.09
C THR A 5 -23.81 -23.73 -9.47
N ALA A 6 -23.11 -24.81 -9.83
CA ALA A 6 -21.75 -25.09 -9.37
C ALA A 6 -20.73 -24.04 -9.85
N ARG A 7 -20.84 -23.60 -11.12
CA ARG A 7 -20.01 -22.52 -11.67
C ARG A 7 -20.26 -21.20 -10.95
N ASN A 8 -21.53 -20.84 -10.74
CA ASN A 8 -21.89 -19.60 -10.05
C ASN A 8 -21.43 -19.60 -8.59
N PHE A 9 -21.55 -20.75 -7.91
CA PHE A 9 -21.03 -20.92 -6.56
C PHE A 9 -19.50 -20.75 -6.50
N THR A 10 -18.78 -21.35 -7.45
CA THR A 10 -17.31 -21.23 -7.53
C THR A 10 -16.87 -19.79 -7.77
N LEU A 11 -17.54 -19.07 -8.67
CA LEU A 11 -17.27 -17.65 -8.92
C LEU A 11 -17.57 -16.77 -7.69
N ALA A 12 -18.64 -17.07 -6.95
CA ALA A 12 -18.97 -16.38 -5.71
C ALA A 12 -17.90 -16.58 -4.64
N VAL A 13 -17.42 -17.82 -4.45
CA VAL A 13 -16.36 -18.14 -3.50
C VAL A 13 -15.05 -17.45 -3.89
N LEU A 14 -14.66 -17.47 -5.18
CA LEU A 14 -13.45 -16.78 -5.66
C LEU A 14 -13.53 -15.26 -5.48
N SER A 15 -14.69 -14.66 -5.75
CA SER A 15 -14.91 -13.23 -5.53
C SER A 15 -14.81 -12.88 -4.04
N LEU A 16 -15.40 -13.69 -3.15
CA LEU A 16 -15.32 -13.49 -1.71
C LEU A 16 -13.86 -13.60 -1.19
N ILE A 17 -13.10 -14.60 -1.64
CA ILE A 17 -11.68 -14.75 -1.26
C ILE A 17 -10.88 -13.52 -1.71
N ASN A 18 -11.08 -13.06 -2.94
CA ASN A 18 -10.41 -11.87 -3.44
C ASN A 18 -10.76 -10.63 -2.62
N PHE A 19 -12.05 -10.43 -2.32
CA PHE A 19 -12.50 -9.32 -1.50
C PHE A 19 -11.85 -9.32 -0.11
N LEU A 20 -11.84 -10.46 0.57
CA LEU A 20 -11.18 -10.62 1.86
C LEU A 20 -9.68 -10.31 1.76
N PHE A 21 -9.01 -10.80 0.72
CA PHE A 21 -7.59 -10.54 0.50
C PHE A 21 -7.29 -9.04 0.28
N VAL A 22 -8.08 -8.37 -0.55
CA VAL A 22 -7.96 -6.93 -0.81
C VAL A 22 -8.23 -6.12 0.46
N PHE A 23 -9.26 -6.49 1.22
CA PHE A 23 -9.62 -5.82 2.48
C PHE A 23 -8.51 -5.97 3.53
N VAL A 24 -8.02 -7.20 3.75
CA VAL A 24 -6.91 -7.48 4.68
C VAL A 24 -5.66 -6.69 4.26
N THR A 25 -5.35 -6.67 2.98
CA THR A 25 -4.23 -5.88 2.44
C THR A 25 -4.40 -4.38 2.70
N GLY A 26 -5.62 -3.84 2.57
CA GLY A 26 -5.91 -2.45 2.92
C GLY A 26 -5.66 -2.16 4.41
N VAL A 27 -6.08 -3.06 5.30
CA VAL A 27 -5.83 -2.94 6.75
C VAL A 27 -4.33 -3.02 7.04
N ASP A 28 -3.60 -3.93 6.40
CA ASP A 28 -2.15 -4.04 6.56
C ASP A 28 -1.43 -2.79 6.03
N PHE A 29 -1.94 -2.17 4.97
CA PHE A 29 -1.45 -0.89 4.47
C PHE A 29 -1.65 0.25 5.45
N VAL A 30 -2.81 0.33 6.10
CA VAL A 30 -3.06 1.27 7.21
C VAL A 30 -2.03 1.05 8.32
N ARG A 31 -1.81 -0.21 8.72
CA ARG A 31 -0.81 -0.56 9.74
C ARG A 31 0.60 -0.14 9.34
N PHE A 32 0.97 -0.40 8.09
CA PHE A 32 2.28 -0.09 7.54
C PHE A 32 2.57 1.42 7.49
N ILE A 33 1.62 2.24 7.05
CA ILE A 33 1.81 3.70 6.95
C ILE A 33 1.65 4.39 8.31
N SER A 34 0.61 4.06 9.07
CA SER A 34 0.25 4.83 10.27
C SER A 34 0.95 4.35 11.53
N PHE A 35 1.15 3.04 11.69
CA PHE A 35 1.55 2.47 12.97
C PHE A 35 3.01 2.00 13.01
N ARG A 36 3.71 1.92 11.88
CA ARG A 36 5.12 1.50 11.83
C ARG A 36 6.04 2.30 12.76
N PRO A 37 5.94 3.64 12.87
CA PRO A 37 6.74 4.41 13.83
C PRO A 37 6.39 4.10 15.29
N ILE A 38 5.11 3.87 15.58
CA ILE A 38 4.60 3.56 16.93
C ILE A 38 5.10 2.18 17.37
N TYR A 39 4.99 1.18 16.49
CA TYR A 39 5.51 -0.16 16.76
C TYR A 39 7.01 -0.14 17.00
N HIS A 40 7.75 0.57 16.16
CA HIS A 40 9.20 0.69 16.29
C HIS A 40 9.61 1.30 17.65
N ASN A 41 8.89 2.33 18.12
CA ASN A 41 9.13 2.97 19.41
C ASN A 41 8.83 2.04 20.61
N ILE A 42 7.73 1.27 20.53
CA ILE A 42 7.36 0.31 21.59
C ILE A 42 8.33 -0.87 21.65
N THR A 43 8.81 -1.36 20.50
CA THR A 43 9.75 -2.48 20.43
C THR A 43 11.19 -2.10 20.82
N GLY A 44 11.48 -0.82 21.08
CA GLY A 44 12.83 -0.35 21.41
C GLY A 44 13.84 -0.56 20.27
N GLY A 45 13.38 -0.49 19.01
CA GLY A 45 14.24 -0.70 17.85
C GLY A 45 15.35 0.36 17.73
N THR A 46 16.39 0.05 16.96
CA THR A 46 17.51 0.98 16.68
C THR A 46 17.00 2.32 16.17
N PRO A 47 17.50 3.47 16.66
CA PRO A 47 16.98 4.79 16.27
C PRO A 47 16.90 4.90 14.74
N LEU A 48 15.72 5.28 14.24
CA LEU A 48 15.42 5.32 12.80
C LEU A 48 16.22 6.39 12.04
N CYS A 49 16.75 7.37 12.77
CA CYS A 49 17.55 8.46 12.24
C CYS A 49 18.83 8.62 13.05
N ASN A 50 19.92 8.93 12.36
CA ASN A 50 21.17 9.34 12.98
C ASN A 50 21.48 10.80 12.62
N ASP A 51 21.02 11.73 13.44
CA ASP A 51 21.17 13.18 13.20
C ASP A 51 22.63 13.66 13.27
N ALA A 52 23.56 12.82 13.76
CA ALA A 52 24.98 13.12 13.78
C ALA A 52 25.67 12.95 12.41
N ALA A 53 25.05 12.23 11.47
CA ALA A 53 25.64 11.91 10.17
C ALA A 53 25.19 12.91 9.09
N TRP A 54 26.12 13.38 8.26
CA TRP A 54 25.78 14.21 7.09
C TRP A 54 25.20 13.36 5.95
N TRP A 55 24.23 13.92 5.22
CA TRP A 55 23.59 13.27 4.05
C TRP A 55 24.62 12.81 3.00
N SER A 56 25.66 13.61 2.75
CA SER A 56 26.71 13.30 1.78
C SER A 56 27.52 12.05 2.13
N VAL A 57 27.65 11.73 3.42
CA VAL A 57 28.34 10.53 3.91
C VAL A 57 27.37 9.34 3.87
N SER A 58 26.14 9.53 4.31
CA SER A 58 25.12 8.48 4.35
C SER A 58 24.74 7.97 2.96
N LEU A 59 24.69 8.86 1.95
CA LEU A 59 24.42 8.48 0.56
C LEU A 59 25.56 7.71 -0.12
N ARG A 60 26.74 7.63 0.49
CA ARG A 60 27.85 6.80 0.01
C ARG A 60 27.84 5.40 0.62
N ASP A 61 27.04 5.17 1.65
CA ASP A 61 26.91 3.86 2.27
C ASP A 61 26.16 2.91 1.32
N ALA A 62 26.80 1.77 1.02
CA ALA A 62 26.22 0.73 0.17
C ALA A 62 24.92 0.16 0.76
N ALA A 63 24.78 0.12 2.09
CA ALA A 63 23.56 -0.34 2.74
C ALA A 63 22.38 0.61 2.48
N VAL A 64 22.61 1.92 2.58
CA VAL A 64 21.61 2.96 2.31
C VAL A 64 21.22 2.96 0.84
N LEU A 65 22.19 2.90 -0.08
CA LEU A 65 21.92 2.85 -1.51
C LEU A 65 21.17 1.57 -1.91
N LYS A 66 21.51 0.42 -1.31
CA LYS A 66 20.80 -0.84 -1.55
C LYS A 66 19.34 -0.76 -1.08
N ALA A 67 19.09 -0.26 0.12
CA ALA A 67 17.73 -0.08 0.63
C ALA A 67 16.92 0.86 -0.27
N LEU A 68 17.51 2.01 -0.66
CA LEU A 68 16.87 2.95 -1.56
C LEU A 68 16.57 2.34 -2.94
N ALA A 69 17.50 1.58 -3.50
CA ALA A 69 17.30 0.91 -4.78
C ALA A 69 16.18 -0.14 -4.73
N VAL A 70 16.09 -0.90 -3.63
CA VAL A 70 15.00 -1.87 -3.40
C VAL A 70 13.66 -1.13 -3.27
N ASP A 71 13.59 -0.09 -2.46
CA ASP A 71 12.36 0.68 -2.25
C ASP A 71 11.88 1.34 -3.56
N LEU A 72 12.80 1.92 -4.33
CA LEU A 72 12.52 2.48 -5.66
C LEU A 72 12.03 1.40 -6.63
N LEU A 73 12.67 0.23 -6.65
CA LEU A 73 12.24 -0.88 -7.49
C LEU A 73 10.83 -1.35 -7.13
N LEU A 74 10.51 -1.45 -5.83
CA LEU A 74 9.18 -1.82 -5.35
C LEU A 74 8.12 -0.77 -5.76
N LEU A 75 8.44 0.52 -5.66
CA LEU A 75 7.57 1.61 -6.10
C LEU A 75 7.35 1.59 -7.62
N VAL A 76 8.41 1.36 -8.40
CA VAL A 76 8.32 1.23 -9.85
C VAL A 76 7.48 0.01 -10.22
N LEU A 77 7.70 -1.14 -9.57
CA LEU A 77 6.90 -2.35 -9.79
C LEU A 77 5.41 -2.10 -9.55
N PHE A 78 5.07 -1.45 -8.42
CA PHE A 78 3.69 -1.10 -8.08
C PHE A 78 3.08 -0.12 -9.10
N SER A 79 3.80 0.95 -9.43
CA SER A 79 3.35 1.98 -10.38
C SER A 79 3.16 1.40 -11.78
N VAL A 80 4.15 0.66 -12.28
CA VAL A 80 4.08 -0.01 -13.59
C VAL A 80 2.95 -1.02 -13.62
N GLN A 81 2.76 -1.84 -12.59
CA GLN A 81 1.64 -2.78 -12.57
C GLN A 81 0.29 -2.07 -12.64
N HIS A 82 0.11 -1.01 -11.85
CA HIS A 82 -1.12 -0.23 -11.82
C HIS A 82 -1.38 0.47 -13.16
N SER A 83 -0.35 1.10 -13.75
CA SER A 83 -0.43 1.79 -15.04
C SER A 83 -0.63 0.85 -16.22
N LEU A 84 0.04 -0.31 -16.24
CA LEU A 84 -0.13 -1.31 -17.30
C LEU A 84 -1.55 -1.86 -17.32
N LEU A 85 -2.15 -2.11 -16.16
CA LEU A 85 -3.54 -2.57 -16.11
C LEU A 85 -4.56 -1.47 -16.45
N ALA A 86 -4.19 -0.20 -16.30
CA ALA A 86 -4.98 0.93 -16.79
C ALA A 86 -4.85 1.13 -18.31
N TRP A 87 -3.83 0.53 -18.95
CA TRP A 87 -3.58 0.67 -20.36
C TRP A 87 -4.58 -0.16 -21.20
N THR A 88 -5.24 0.51 -22.15
CA THR A 88 -6.32 -0.04 -22.99
C THR A 88 -6.01 -1.38 -23.68
N PRO A 89 -4.83 -1.62 -24.31
CA PRO A 89 -4.55 -2.89 -24.97
C PRO A 89 -4.42 -4.06 -23.98
N VAL A 90 -3.78 -3.83 -22.82
CA VAL A 90 -3.65 -4.84 -21.76
C VAL A 90 -5.02 -5.11 -21.15
N LYS A 91 -5.81 -4.06 -20.92
CA LYS A 91 -7.18 -4.19 -20.42
C LYS A 91 -8.05 -5.03 -21.36
N HIS A 92 -7.95 -4.82 -22.67
CA HIS A 92 -8.73 -5.59 -23.66
C HIS A 92 -8.29 -7.07 -23.71
N LEU A 93 -6.98 -7.34 -23.60
CA LEU A 93 -6.46 -8.70 -23.51
C LEU A 93 -6.88 -9.39 -22.20
N CYS A 94 -6.82 -8.68 -21.08
CA CYS A 94 -7.22 -9.22 -19.79
C CYS A 94 -8.74 -9.49 -19.74
N GLN A 95 -9.53 -8.60 -20.36
CA GLN A 95 -10.97 -8.80 -20.56
C GLN A 95 -11.28 -10.00 -21.46
N SER A 96 -10.50 -10.25 -22.52
CA SER A 96 -10.75 -11.40 -23.40
C SER A 96 -10.42 -12.75 -22.74
N VAL A 97 -9.47 -12.78 -21.80
CA VAL A 97 -9.08 -13.99 -21.06
C VAL A 97 -9.94 -14.23 -19.82
N LEU A 98 -10.23 -13.18 -19.03
CA LEU A 98 -10.84 -13.31 -17.71
C LEU A 98 -12.33 -12.92 -17.68
N GLY A 99 -12.83 -12.23 -18.71
CA GLY A 99 -14.24 -11.82 -18.82
C GLY A 99 -14.74 -11.06 -17.58
N VAL A 100 -15.76 -11.62 -16.93
CA VAL A 100 -16.40 -11.05 -15.72
C VAL A 100 -15.42 -10.94 -14.54
N LEU A 101 -14.38 -11.78 -14.51
CA LEU A 101 -13.39 -11.79 -13.41
C LEU A 101 -12.29 -10.73 -13.56
N ASN A 102 -12.29 -9.95 -14.65
CA ASN A 102 -11.25 -8.97 -14.92
C ASN A 102 -11.11 -7.91 -13.79
N ARG A 103 -12.23 -7.42 -13.23
CA ARG A 103 -12.20 -6.46 -12.10
C ARG A 103 -11.62 -7.10 -10.84
N ALA A 104 -11.99 -8.35 -10.56
CA ALA A 104 -11.46 -9.10 -9.43
C ALA A 104 -9.95 -9.34 -9.58
N ALA A 105 -9.48 -9.78 -10.74
CA ALA A 105 -8.06 -9.99 -11.01
C ALA A 105 -7.23 -8.69 -10.96
N TYR A 106 -7.81 -7.57 -11.41
CA TYR A 106 -7.20 -6.25 -11.27
C TYR A 106 -6.96 -5.91 -9.79
N CYS A 107 -8.01 -6.02 -8.96
CA CYS A 107 -7.91 -5.73 -7.53
C CYS A 107 -6.95 -6.69 -6.83
N PHE A 108 -6.99 -7.99 -7.18
CA PHE A 108 -6.12 -9.01 -6.60
C PHE A 108 -4.65 -8.72 -6.89
N THR A 109 -4.30 -8.47 -8.15
CA THR A 109 -2.91 -8.22 -8.54
C THR A 109 -2.38 -6.91 -7.96
N THR A 110 -3.23 -5.88 -7.85
CA THR A 110 -2.88 -4.61 -7.19
C THR A 110 -2.64 -4.82 -5.69
N ALA A 111 -3.51 -5.57 -5.01
CA ALA A 111 -3.34 -5.91 -3.60
C ALA A 111 -2.08 -6.77 -3.38
N LEU A 112 -1.79 -7.72 -4.27
CA LEU A 112 -0.59 -8.54 -4.20
C LEU A 112 0.69 -7.69 -4.36
N ALA A 113 0.72 -6.77 -5.34
CA ALA A 113 1.83 -5.85 -5.51
C ALA A 113 2.04 -4.96 -4.27
N LEU A 114 0.94 -4.51 -3.65
CA LEU A 114 0.99 -3.73 -2.41
C LEU A 114 1.53 -4.56 -1.24
N GLN A 115 1.13 -5.83 -1.11
CA GLN A 115 1.67 -6.74 -0.08
C GLN A 115 3.16 -6.98 -0.27
N LEU A 116 3.61 -7.19 -1.51
CA LEU A 116 5.04 -7.33 -1.81
C LEU A 116 5.81 -6.06 -1.43
N LEU A 117 5.28 -4.88 -1.78
CA LEU A 117 5.86 -3.60 -1.39
C LEU A 117 6.01 -3.50 0.12
N MET A 118 4.94 -3.73 0.88
CA MET A 118 4.98 -3.64 2.35
C MET A 118 5.93 -4.66 2.97
N ARG A 119 6.00 -5.88 2.42
CA ARG A 119 6.82 -6.98 2.95
C ARG A 119 8.31 -6.77 2.72
N TYR A 120 8.68 -6.25 1.54
CA TYR A 120 10.08 -6.07 1.15
C TYR A 120 10.61 -4.66 1.41
N TRP A 121 9.77 -3.73 1.88
CA TRP A 121 10.18 -2.37 2.22
C TRP A 121 11.31 -2.35 3.25
N GLN A 122 12.42 -1.70 2.92
CA GLN A 122 13.59 -1.64 3.80
C GLN A 122 13.62 -0.31 4.58
N PRO A 123 13.64 -0.33 5.93
CA PRO A 123 13.85 0.91 6.67
C PRO A 123 15.28 1.42 6.46
N VAL A 124 15.42 2.69 6.07
CA VAL A 124 16.72 3.36 5.98
C VAL A 124 17.09 3.90 7.37
N THR A 125 17.82 3.11 8.16
CA THR A 125 18.15 3.44 9.57
C THR A 125 19.44 4.26 9.75
N SER A 126 20.33 4.25 8.76
CA SER A 126 21.66 4.88 8.86
C SER A 126 21.70 6.32 8.34
N ALA A 127 20.59 6.84 7.83
CA ALA A 127 20.52 8.20 7.29
C ALA A 127 20.07 9.21 8.37
N PRO A 128 20.48 10.49 8.27
CA PRO A 128 19.91 11.55 9.09
C PRO A 128 18.42 11.75 8.80
N CYS A 129 17.67 12.31 9.74
CA CYS A 129 16.25 12.58 9.52
C CYS A 129 16.06 13.65 8.43
N LEU A 130 15.33 13.30 7.35
CA LEU A 130 15.08 14.20 6.21
C LEU A 130 14.27 15.44 6.61
N TRP A 131 13.38 15.28 7.60
CA TRP A 131 12.48 16.33 8.06
C TRP A 131 12.53 16.47 9.59
N SER A 132 13.60 17.09 10.11
CA SER A 132 13.73 17.39 11.53
C SER A 132 13.70 18.91 11.77
N VAL A 133 12.57 19.42 12.28
CA VAL A 133 12.42 20.84 12.60
C VAL A 133 12.88 21.08 14.04
N HIS A 134 14.11 21.58 14.21
CA HIS A 134 14.73 21.83 15.51
C HIS A 134 14.27 23.13 16.20
N ASN A 135 13.32 23.86 15.60
CA ASN A 135 12.83 25.12 16.15
C ASN A 135 11.81 24.83 17.27
N THR A 136 12.04 25.32 18.48
CA THR A 136 11.32 24.94 19.71
C THR A 136 9.80 25.06 19.60
N GLN A 137 9.31 26.07 18.88
CA GLN A 137 7.87 26.23 18.65
C GLN A 137 7.33 25.24 17.62
N TRP A 138 8.04 25.02 16.52
CA TRP A 138 7.58 24.18 15.40
C TRP A 138 7.70 22.68 15.66
N SER A 139 8.53 22.28 16.62
CA SER A 139 8.69 20.88 17.04
C SER A 139 7.38 20.24 17.49
N VAL A 140 6.40 21.01 17.99
CA VAL A 140 5.10 20.49 18.46
C VAL A 140 4.00 20.72 17.42
N TRP A 141 3.93 21.93 16.84
CA TRP A 141 2.85 22.28 15.91
C TRP A 141 2.90 21.49 14.60
N LEU A 142 4.10 21.22 14.06
CA LEU A 142 4.21 20.51 12.78
C LEU A 142 3.73 19.05 12.88
N PRO A 143 4.19 18.23 13.86
CA PRO A 143 3.64 16.89 14.06
C PRO A 143 2.14 16.89 14.34
N LEU A 144 1.63 17.87 15.09
CA LEU A 144 0.20 17.99 15.39
C LEU A 144 -0.63 18.23 14.12
N ILE A 145 -0.21 19.15 13.25
CA ILE A 145 -0.88 19.41 11.98
C ILE A 145 -0.83 18.17 11.09
N CYS A 146 0.34 17.53 10.96
CA CYS A 146 0.49 16.29 10.20
C CYS A 146 -0.44 15.19 10.74
N PHE A 147 -0.57 15.06 12.05
CA PHE A 147 -1.46 14.08 12.69
C PHE A 147 -2.94 14.37 12.39
N ILE A 148 -3.37 15.63 12.50
CA ILE A 148 -4.76 16.03 12.19
C ILE A 148 -5.08 15.75 10.72
N VAL A 149 -4.20 16.17 9.81
CA VAL A 149 -4.38 15.94 8.36
C VAL A 149 -4.41 14.43 8.08
N HIS A 150 -3.50 13.67 8.67
CA HIS A 150 -3.47 12.22 8.53
C HIS A 150 -4.78 11.56 8.99
N PHE A 151 -5.30 11.95 10.15
CA PHE A 151 -6.57 11.43 10.67
C PHE A 151 -7.74 11.82 9.77
N LEU A 152 -7.80 13.06 9.31
CA LEU A 152 -8.85 13.54 8.42
C LEU A 152 -8.84 12.80 7.07
N CYS A 153 -7.65 12.61 6.47
CA CYS A 153 -7.50 11.85 5.24
C CYS A 153 -8.01 10.41 5.40
N TRP A 154 -7.65 9.73 6.50
CA TRP A 154 -8.17 8.39 6.76
C TRP A 154 -9.68 8.36 6.99
N ALA A 155 -10.24 9.33 7.71
CA ALA A 155 -11.68 9.43 7.92
C ALA A 155 -12.42 9.58 6.58
N VAL A 156 -11.89 10.40 5.66
CA VAL A 156 -12.44 10.55 4.30
C VAL A 156 -12.35 9.25 3.51
N ILE A 157 -11.19 8.57 3.52
CA ILE A 157 -11.01 7.29 2.81
C ILE A 157 -11.99 6.24 3.36
N CYS A 158 -12.07 6.08 4.68
CA CYS A 158 -13.00 5.14 5.31
C CYS A 158 -14.47 5.48 4.99
N SER A 159 -14.83 6.77 4.96
CA SER A 159 -16.17 7.21 4.57
C SER A 159 -16.51 6.80 3.13
N ILE A 160 -15.59 7.05 2.19
CA ILE A 160 -15.76 6.63 0.79
C ILE A 160 -15.92 5.12 0.69
N LEU A 161 -15.13 4.35 1.42
CA LEU A 161 -15.23 2.88 1.45
C LEU A 161 -16.56 2.36 2.02
N LEU A 162 -17.17 3.08 2.97
CA LEU A 162 -18.48 2.73 3.54
C LEU A 162 -19.64 3.13 2.62
N ILE A 163 -19.49 4.23 1.87
CA ILE A 163 -20.51 4.73 0.94
C ILE A 163 -20.51 3.93 -0.36
N PHE A 164 -19.36 3.42 -0.80
CA PHE A 164 -19.25 2.64 -2.03
C PHE A 164 -19.99 1.29 -1.90
N ASP A 165 -20.72 0.90 -2.94
CA ASP A 165 -21.45 -0.36 -2.95
C ASP A 165 -20.46 -1.54 -3.01
N TYR A 166 -20.42 -2.34 -1.94
CA TYR A 166 -19.61 -3.55 -1.85
C TYR A 166 -19.93 -4.56 -2.96
N ALA A 167 -21.16 -4.56 -3.51
CA ALA A 167 -21.54 -5.41 -4.63
C ALA A 167 -20.82 -5.01 -5.94
N GLU A 168 -20.49 -3.73 -6.09
CA GLU A 168 -19.71 -3.20 -7.20
C GLU A 168 -18.22 -3.58 -7.05
N LEU A 169 -17.69 -3.51 -5.83
CA LEU A 169 -16.34 -3.97 -5.48
C LEU A 169 -16.17 -5.49 -5.67
N LEU A 170 -17.21 -6.29 -5.37
CA LEU A 170 -17.24 -7.74 -5.59
C LEU A 170 -17.35 -8.14 -7.07
N GLY A 171 -17.58 -7.17 -7.97
CA GLY A 171 -17.80 -7.44 -9.40
C GLY A 171 -19.11 -8.19 -9.70
N LEU A 172 -20.03 -8.23 -8.72
CA LEU A 172 -21.36 -8.82 -8.90
C LEU A 172 -22.30 -7.89 -9.67
N LYS A 173 -21.98 -6.59 -9.69
CA LYS A 173 -22.63 -5.55 -10.47
C LYS A 173 -21.53 -4.83 -11.26
N GLN A 174 -21.64 -4.81 -12.59
CA GLN A 174 -20.76 -4.06 -13.48
C GLN A 174 -21.29 -2.66 -13.71
#